data_AF-A0A0V0HLY3-F1
#
_entry.id   AF-A0A0V0HLY3-F1
#
_cell.length_a   1.000
_cell.length_b   1.000
_cell.length_c   1.000
_cell.angle_alpha   90.00
_cell.angle_beta   90.00
_cell.angle_gamma   90.00
#
_symmetry.space_group_name_H-M   'P 1'
#
loop_
_entity.id
_entity.type
_entity.pdbx_description
1 polymer ?
#
loop_
_entity_poly.entity_id
_entity_poly.type
_entity_poly.pdbx_seq_one_letter_code
_entity_poly.pdbx_strand_id
1 'polypeptide(L)'
;MKQIALQRIMSDHSPIAILGGSWKKNKSYFTFENWWLGTEGFIDKVKVWWSSFDYQGRPDYVLASKLKALKHKLKEWSRSEQGNLGQQRKNVLEKLATLYNIAIARGLTAEESMEKASLIMNFESANQE
;
A
#
# COMPACT_ATOMS: atom_id res chain seq x y z
N MET A 1 24.94 6.53 2.78
CA MET A 1 24.18 6.47 1.50
C MET A 1 24.09 5.00 1.13
N LYS A 2 22.89 4.44 1.00
CA LYS A 2 22.70 3.01 0.66
C LYS A 2 22.08 2.92 -0.72
N GLN A 3 22.67 2.12 -1.59
CA GLN A 3 22.14 1.84 -2.92
C GLN A 3 21.44 0.47 -2.91
N ILE A 4 20.26 0.38 -3.52
CA ILE A 4 19.51 -0.87 -3.67
C ILE A 4 19.10 -1.00 -5.14
N ALA A 5 19.46 -2.12 -5.77
CA ALA A 5 18.95 -2.44 -7.10
C ALA A 5 17.47 -2.85 -6.99
N LEU A 6 16.61 -2.19 -7.75
CA LEU A 6 15.19 -2.52 -7.86
C LEU A 6 14.97 -3.60 -8.91
N GLN A 7 13.80 -4.23 -8.85
CA GLN A 7 13.42 -5.24 -9.82
C GLN A 7 13.21 -4.61 -11.20
N ARG A 8 13.59 -5.38 -12.22
CA ARG A 8 13.49 -4.97 -13.63
C ARG A 8 12.08 -5.27 -14.15
N ILE A 9 11.19 -4.28 -14.09
CA ILE A 9 9.76 -4.46 -14.43
C ILE A 9 9.50 -4.13 -15.90
N MET A 10 9.94 -2.97 -16.39
CA MET A 10 9.57 -2.42 -17.71
C MET A 10 10.75 -2.04 -18.63
N SER A 11 11.98 -1.93 -18.09
CA SER A 11 13.18 -1.54 -18.85
C SER A 11 14.11 -2.74 -19.02
N ASP A 12 14.96 -2.70 -20.03
CA ASP A 12 16.15 -3.54 -20.21
C ASP A 12 17.22 -3.30 -19.12
N HIS A 13 17.14 -2.20 -18.37
CA HIS A 13 18.00 -1.89 -17.24
C HIS A 13 17.31 -2.08 -15.88
N SER A 14 18.09 -2.45 -14.85
CA SER A 14 17.62 -2.52 -13.47
C SER A 14 17.67 -1.14 -12.83
N PRO A 15 16.53 -0.54 -12.43
CA PRO A 15 16.54 0.77 -11.79
C PRO A 15 17.27 0.72 -10.44
N ILE A 16 17.91 1.81 -10.07
CA ILE A 16 18.71 1.92 -8.85
C ILE A 16 18.04 2.91 -7.90
N ALA A 17 17.71 2.46 -6.68
CA ALA A 17 17.26 3.32 -5.61
C ALA A 17 18.47 3.79 -4.78
N ILE A 18 18.67 5.11 -4.71
CA ILE A 18 19.66 5.74 -3.83
C ILE A 18 18.97 6.25 -2.58
N LEU A 19 19.24 5.62 -1.44
CA LEU A 19 18.73 6.03 -0.13
C LEU A 19 19.77 6.94 0.55
N GLY A 20 19.55 8.24 0.43
CA GLY A 20 20.33 9.30 1.11
C GLY A 20 19.53 9.91 2.27
N GLY A 21 20.13 9.99 3.46
CA GLY A 21 19.53 10.63 4.64
C GLY A 21 19.89 9.94 5.95
N SER A 22 19.82 10.67 7.06
CA SER A 22 19.90 10.10 8.40
C SER A 22 18.58 9.40 8.72
N TRP A 23 18.57 8.06 8.70
CA TRP A 23 17.40 7.24 9.01
C TRP A 23 17.14 7.20 10.53
N LYS A 24 17.02 8.37 11.17
CA LYS A 24 16.34 8.41 12.46
C LYS A 24 14.88 8.05 12.15
N LYS A 25 14.41 6.92 12.69
CA LYS A 25 12.98 6.59 12.69
C LYS A 25 12.27 7.70 13.48
N ASN A 26 11.90 8.77 12.80
CA ASN A 26 10.99 9.75 13.35
C ASN A 26 9.69 9.03 13.68
N LYS A 27 9.05 9.39 14.79
CA LYS A 27 7.71 8.91 15.10
C LYS A 27 6.84 9.23 13.87
N SER A 28 6.41 8.20 13.16
CA SER A 28 5.50 8.37 12.03
C SER A 28 4.22 9.00 12.56
N TYR A 29 3.96 10.23 12.11
CA TYR A 29 2.67 10.86 12.33
C TYR A 29 1.61 10.04 11.60
N PHE A 30 0.38 10.07 12.11
CA PHE A 30 -0.73 9.46 11.39
C PHE A 30 -0.93 10.20 10.08
N THR A 31 -0.80 9.49 8.98
CA THR A 31 -1.10 9.96 7.62
C THR A 31 -2.40 9.32 7.18
N PHE A 32 -3.31 10.14 6.65
CA PHE A 32 -4.46 9.65 5.91
C PHE A 32 -4.02 9.44 4.46
N GLU A 33 -4.31 8.28 3.88
CA GLU A 33 -3.98 8.02 2.49
C GLU A 33 -5.21 8.21 1.60
N ASN A 34 -5.03 8.93 0.49
CA ASN A 34 -6.14 9.34 -0.37
C ASN A 34 -6.89 8.16 -0.97
N TRP A 35 -6.19 7.09 -1.35
CA TRP A 35 -6.82 5.90 -1.93
C TRP A 35 -7.77 5.19 -0.94
N TRP A 36 -7.69 5.45 0.38
CA TRP A 36 -8.67 4.91 1.34
C TRP A 36 -10.10 5.29 0.95
N LEU A 37 -10.28 6.47 0.34
CA LEU A 37 -11.57 6.94 -0.16
C LEU A 37 -12.10 6.10 -1.33
N GLY A 38 -11.22 5.47 -2.10
CA GLY A 38 -11.55 4.57 -3.21
C GLY A 38 -11.84 3.13 -2.77
N THR A 39 -11.50 2.76 -1.54
CA THR A 39 -11.76 1.42 -1.02
C THR A 39 -13.25 1.21 -0.77
N GLU A 40 -13.80 0.14 -1.36
CA GLU A 40 -15.20 -0.22 -1.22
C GLU A 40 -15.62 -0.34 0.26
N GLY A 41 -16.71 0.34 0.62
CA GLY A 41 -17.25 0.34 1.98
C GLY A 41 -16.44 1.16 3.01
N PHE A 42 -15.37 1.86 2.63
CA PHE A 42 -14.58 2.68 3.55
C PHE A 42 -15.44 3.76 4.25
N ILE A 43 -16.21 4.52 3.46
CA ILE A 43 -17.05 5.60 3.98
C ILE A 43 -18.10 5.06 4.96
N ASP A 44 -18.70 3.91 4.65
CA ASP A 44 -19.73 3.32 5.51
C ASP A 44 -19.13 2.78 6.82
N LYS A 45 -17.91 2.20 6.78
CA LYS A 45 -17.17 1.84 8.00
C LYS A 45 -16.90 3.05 8.87
N VAL A 46 -16.47 4.17 8.28
CA VAL A 46 -16.22 5.42 9.02
C VAL A 46 -17.50 5.94 9.67
N LYS A 47 -18.64 5.92 8.96
CA LYS A 47 -19.95 6.30 9.53
C LYS A 47 -20.33 5.41 10.70
N VAL A 48 -20.19 4.09 10.57
CA VAL A 48 -20.49 3.12 11.64
C VAL A 48 -19.64 3.42 12.88
N TRP A 49 -18.33 3.61 12.71
CA TRP A 49 -17.46 3.94 13.84
C TRP A 49 -17.84 5.27 14.47
N TRP A 50 -18.08 6.31 13.66
CA TRP A 50 -18.43 7.64 14.15
C TRP A 50 -19.70 7.65 15.00
N SER A 51 -20.72 6.89 14.57
CA SER A 51 -21.98 6.72 15.28
C SER A 51 -21.86 5.84 16.51
N SER A 52 -20.91 4.90 16.55
CA SER A 52 -20.66 4.04 17.72
C SER A 52 -20.00 4.76 18.90
N PHE A 53 -19.40 5.94 18.66
CA PHE A 53 -18.72 6.70 19.70
C PHE A 53 -19.72 7.52 20.52
N ASP A 54 -19.91 7.12 21.78
CA ASP A 54 -20.64 7.89 22.78
C ASP A 54 -19.67 8.62 23.72
N TYR A 55 -19.71 9.95 23.69
CA TYR A 55 -18.90 10.82 24.55
C TYR A 55 -19.81 11.94 25.05
N GLN A 56 -19.72 12.23 26.36
CA GLN A 56 -20.50 13.27 27.02
C GLN A 56 -19.59 14.41 27.49
N GLY A 57 -20.15 15.62 27.56
CA GLY A 57 -19.45 16.82 28.03
C GLY A 57 -19.57 17.99 27.07
N ARG A 58 -18.60 18.91 27.13
CA ARG A 58 -18.60 20.09 26.26
C ARG A 58 -18.44 19.70 24.78
N PRO A 59 -19.06 20.42 23.83
CA PRO A 59 -19.01 20.07 22.41
C PRO A 59 -17.59 19.94 21.83
N ASP A 60 -16.66 20.79 22.28
CA ASP A 60 -15.24 20.75 21.91
C ASP A 60 -14.55 19.48 22.40
N TYR A 61 -14.85 19.05 23.62
CA TYR A 61 -14.34 17.79 24.17
C TYR A 61 -14.90 16.56 23.44
N VAL A 62 -16.20 16.56 23.15
CA VAL A 62 -16.87 15.47 22.42
C VAL A 62 -16.25 15.30 21.04
N LEU A 63 -16.09 16.40 20.29
CA LEU A 63 -15.47 16.37 18.96
C LEU A 63 -14.02 15.86 19.00
N ALA A 64 -13.21 16.40 19.92
CA ALA A 64 -11.81 15.99 20.06
C ALA A 64 -11.69 14.51 20.44
N SER A 65 -12.59 13.99 21.26
CA SER A 65 -12.62 12.58 21.67
C SER A 65 -13.03 11.67 20.52
N LYS A 66 -14.08 12.03 19.75
CA LYS A 66 -14.48 11.29 18.55
C LYS A 66 -13.37 11.22 17.50
N LEU A 67 -12.68 12.33 17.24
CA LEU A 67 -11.56 12.36 16.30
C LEU A 67 -10.38 11.49 16.76
N LYS A 68 -10.06 11.48 18.06
CA LYS A 68 -9.04 10.58 18.62
C LYS A 68 -9.44 9.12 18.45
N ALA A 69 -10.68 8.76 18.76
CA ALA A 69 -11.19 7.40 18.61
C ALA A 69 -11.17 6.95 17.14
N LEU A 70 -11.62 7.82 16.23
CA LEU A 70 -11.61 7.56 14.80
C LEU A 70 -10.20 7.32 14.28
N LYS A 71 -9.23 8.17 14.68
CA LYS A 71 -7.82 7.99 14.36
C LYS A 71 -7.28 6.64 14.82
N HIS A 72 -7.68 6.16 16.00
CA HIS A 72 -7.28 4.84 16.48
C HIS A 72 -7.87 3.71 15.62
N LYS A 73 -9.16 3.79 15.27
CA LYS A 73 -9.81 2.82 14.39
C LYS A 73 -9.20 2.78 13.00
N LEU A 74 -8.91 3.95 12.41
CA LEU A 74 -8.22 4.05 11.12
C LEU A 74 -6.82 3.44 11.16
N LYS A 75 -6.07 3.61 12.26
CA LYS A 75 -4.76 2.96 12.42
C LYS A 75 -4.85 1.44 12.50
N GLU A 76 -5.83 0.94 13.24
CA GLU A 76 -6.08 -0.50 13.38
C GLU A 76 -6.46 -1.09 12.02
N TRP A 77 -7.41 -0.45 11.34
CA TRP A 77 -7.88 -0.79 10.01
C TRP A 77 -6.78 -0.75 8.95
N SER A 78 -5.97 0.31 8.93
CA SER A 78 -4.80 0.41 8.06
C SER A 78 -3.86 -0.76 8.30
N ARG A 79 -3.56 -1.14 9.55
CA ARG A 79 -2.70 -2.31 9.80
C ARG A 79 -3.31 -3.63 9.31
N SER A 80 -4.62 -3.82 9.47
CA SER A 80 -5.29 -5.08 9.09
C SER A 80 -5.56 -5.19 7.58
N GLU A 81 -6.07 -4.14 6.93
CA GLU A 81 -6.43 -4.17 5.50
C GLU A 81 -5.28 -3.69 4.59
N GLN A 82 -4.47 -2.73 5.02
CA GLN A 82 -3.34 -2.20 4.22
C GLN A 82 -2.07 -3.03 4.36
N GLY A 83 -1.95 -3.81 5.45
CA GLY A 83 -1.01 -4.94 5.49
C GLY A 83 -1.20 -5.86 4.28
N ASN A 84 -2.43 -6.00 3.79
CA ASN A 84 -2.74 -6.78 2.60
C ASN A 84 -2.27 -6.06 1.31
N LEU A 85 -2.51 -4.76 1.12
CA LEU A 85 -2.10 -4.07 -0.13
C LEU A 85 -0.59 -3.92 -0.27
N GLY A 86 0.12 -3.58 0.81
CA GLY A 86 1.58 -3.56 0.81
C GLY A 86 2.16 -4.95 0.52
N GLN A 87 1.56 -5.99 1.11
CA GLN A 87 1.91 -7.38 0.84
C GLN A 87 1.52 -7.81 -0.58
N GLN A 88 0.39 -7.36 -1.13
CA GLN A 88 -0.05 -7.64 -2.50
C GLN A 88 0.90 -7.01 -3.51
N ARG A 89 1.27 -5.74 -3.35
CA ARG A 89 2.31 -5.09 -4.16
C ARG A 89 3.63 -5.86 -4.10
N LYS A 90 4.06 -6.27 -2.90
CA LYS A 90 5.26 -7.11 -2.73
C LYS A 90 5.14 -8.46 -3.42
N ASN A 91 3.99 -9.12 -3.33
CA ASN A 91 3.73 -10.41 -3.96
C ASN A 91 3.72 -10.30 -5.49
N VAL A 92 3.11 -9.24 -6.05
CA VAL A 92 3.12 -8.97 -7.50
C VAL A 92 4.55 -8.74 -7.99
N LEU A 93 5.34 -7.97 -7.24
CA LEU A 93 6.76 -7.76 -7.53
C LEU A 93 7.56 -9.07 -7.46
N GLU A 94 7.41 -9.86 -6.39
CA GLU A 94 8.06 -11.18 -6.27
C GLU A 94 7.71 -12.11 -7.44
N LYS A 95 6.43 -12.19 -7.83
CA LYS A 95 5.99 -12.96 -9.00
C LYS A 95 6.65 -12.47 -10.29
N LEU A 96 6.69 -11.16 -10.53
CA LEU A 96 7.36 -10.58 -11.70
C LEU A 96 8.85 -10.93 -11.74
N ALA A 97 9.53 -10.91 -10.59
CA ALA A 97 10.93 -11.34 -10.50
C ALA A 97 11.13 -12.83 -10.79
N THR A 98 10.22 -13.70 -10.33
CA THR A 98 10.29 -15.13 -10.67
C THR A 98 10.14 -15.38 -12.17
N LEU A 99 9.16 -14.75 -12.81
CA LEU A 99 8.94 -14.84 -14.26
C LEU A 99 10.14 -14.29 -15.04
N TYR A 100 10.78 -13.25 -14.53
CA TYR A 100 12.01 -12.72 -15.11
C TYR A 100 13.18 -13.71 -15.06
N ASN A 101 13.40 -14.38 -13.93
CA ASN A 101 14.44 -15.38 -13.80
C ASN A 101 14.19 -16.60 -14.71
N ILE A 102 12.93 -17.02 -14.86
CA ILE A 102 12.53 -18.08 -15.78
C ILE A 102 12.81 -17.68 -17.24
N ALA A 103 12.48 -16.42 -17.60
CA ALA A 103 12.72 -15.87 -18.93
C ALA A 103 14.21 -15.91 -19.31
N ILE A 104 15.11 -15.60 -18.37
CA ILE A 104 16.56 -15.67 -18.59
C ILE A 104 17.02 -17.12 -18.76
N ALA A 105 16.52 -18.03 -17.93
CA ALA A 105 17.02 -19.40 -17.87
C ALA A 105 16.61 -20.25 -19.09
N ARG A 106 15.35 -20.14 -19.55
CA ARG A 106 14.81 -21.02 -20.61
C ARG A 106 13.86 -20.33 -21.60
N GLY A 107 13.63 -19.03 -21.48
CA GLY A 107 12.57 -18.33 -22.20
C GLY A 107 11.17 -18.58 -21.59
N LEU A 108 10.27 -17.61 -21.74
CA LEU A 108 8.88 -17.71 -21.25
C LEU A 108 8.01 -18.50 -22.24
N THR A 109 7.09 -19.30 -21.70
CA THR A 109 5.99 -19.90 -22.49
C THR A 109 4.90 -18.87 -22.80
N ALA A 110 3.99 -19.19 -23.73
CA ALA A 110 2.89 -18.30 -24.10
C ALA A 110 1.97 -17.96 -22.89
N GLU A 111 1.70 -18.94 -22.02
CA GLU A 111 0.91 -18.76 -20.80
C GLU A 111 1.62 -17.83 -19.80
N GLU A 112 2.91 -18.07 -19.52
CA GLU A 112 3.70 -17.23 -18.61
C GLU A 112 3.87 -15.80 -19.14
N SER A 113 3.92 -15.62 -20.46
CA SER A 113 3.97 -14.29 -21.10
C SER A 113 2.64 -13.53 -20.95
N MET A 114 1.51 -14.22 -21.05
CA MET A 114 0.19 -13.63 -20.79
C MET A 114 0.03 -13.27 -19.31
N GLU A 115 0.48 -14.14 -18.40
CA GLU A 115 0.48 -13.87 -16.95
C GLU A 115 1.32 -12.63 -16.63
N LYS A 116 2.53 -12.54 -17.19
CA LYS A 116 3.40 -11.36 -17.04
C LYS A 116 2.71 -10.08 -17.50
N ALA A 117 2.05 -10.09 -18.66
CA ALA A 117 1.34 -8.93 -19.19
C ALA A 117 0.18 -8.50 -18.27
N SER A 118 -0.59 -9.47 -17.76
CA SER A 118 -1.69 -9.19 -16.82
C SER A 118 -1.20 -8.57 -15.49
N LEU A 119 -0.08 -9.07 -14.96
CA LEU A 119 0.53 -8.54 -13.73
C LEU A 119 1.07 -7.12 -13.92
N ILE A 120 1.62 -6.81 -15.09
CA ILE A 120 2.08 -5.46 -15.44
C ILE A 120 0.90 -4.50 -15.51
N MET A 121 -0.19 -4.86 -16.22
CA MET A 121 -1.39 -4.03 -16.30
C MET A 121 -2.03 -3.77 -14.94
N ASN A 122 -2.09 -4.79 -14.08
CA ASN A 122 -2.58 -4.64 -12.70
C ASN A 122 -1.69 -3.71 -11.87
N PHE A 123 -0.37 -3.78 -12.06
CA PHE A 123 0.59 -2.91 -11.36
C PHE A 123 0.52 -1.46 -11.83
N GLU A 124 0.32 -1.22 -13.13
CA GLU A 124 0.12 0.13 -13.69
C GLU A 124 -1.18 0.75 -13.18
N SER A 125 -2.28 -0.01 -13.22
CA SER A 125 -3.57 0.44 -12.71
C SER A 125 -3.51 0.76 -11.21
N ALA A 126 -2.79 -0.05 -10.42
CA ALA A 126 -2.62 0.16 -8.98
C ALA A 126 -1.65 1.29 -8.59
N ASN A 127 -0.97 1.93 -9.56
CA ASN A 127 -0.04 3.05 -9.33
C ASN A 127 -0.54 4.37 -9.94
N GLN A 128 -1.64 4.37 -10.70
CA GLN A 128 -2.26 5.56 -11.26
C GLN A 128 -3.35 6.18 -10.35
N GLU A 129 -3.74 5.49 -9.27
CA GLU A 129 -4.59 6.00 -8.16
C GLU A 129 -3.76 6.32 -6.91
#